data_AF-A0A1X0RH53-F1
#
_entry.id   AF-A0A1X0RH53-F1
#
_cell.length_a   1.000
_cell.length_b   1.000
_cell.length_c   1.000
_cell.angle_alpha   90.00
_cell.angle_beta   90.00
_cell.angle_gamma   90.00
#
_symmetry.space_group_name_H-M   'P 1'
#
loop_
_entity.id
_entity.type
_entity.pdbx_description
1 polymer ?
#
loop_
_entity_poly.entity_id
_entity_poly.type
_entity_poly.pdbx_seq_one_letter_code
_entity_poly.pdbx_strand_id
1 'polypeptide(L)'
;MTNERKRSPIESDEPSKRVKTLMGHDHISSSSSNSNSNSSSHRISISSSHSSHNRVNQQEEEPFNNDNNNNETTGNSCSNHDDAKTRRETSPPQIIDTPEPNVNKLVYGKYEIDAWYYSPYPTEFGSKIDRLYVCEYCLRYMNKEAQLESHKAICKEKKPPGRMVYANGKIKVYEVDGQEHKLYCQSLCLLAKLFLDNKTLYYDVEGFKFYVLAEQNSKFKSYEELIGFFSKEKLSYDNYNLACIMTLPSHQRKGFGTLLIELSYELSKHEGKVGSPEKPLSYLGALGYQSYWASAILATLLHFRGDVTIEQISKETCIHEQDVIDTLSRLDLLRFRKKDQDRDHICITENMLNETINTRNIKIARKIDPSLIRWK
;
A
#
# COMPACT_ATOMS: atom_id res chain seq x y z
N MET A 1 17.91 -61.47 25.27
CA MET A 1 19.19 -61.94 25.85
C MET A 1 20.25 -60.88 25.59
N THR A 2 21.15 -60.69 26.55
CA THR A 2 22.23 -59.71 26.56
C THR A 2 23.41 -60.11 25.65
N ASN A 3 24.09 -59.14 25.02
CA ASN A 3 25.42 -58.69 25.49
C ASN A 3 26.08 -57.63 24.59
N GLU A 4 26.84 -56.75 25.24
CA GLU A 4 27.76 -55.79 24.62
C GLU A 4 29.13 -56.42 24.31
N ARG A 5 29.92 -55.77 23.43
CA ARG A 5 31.36 -55.45 23.61
C ARG A 5 31.86 -54.60 22.41
N LYS A 6 32.14 -53.31 22.62
CA LYS A 6 33.47 -52.72 22.94
C LYS A 6 34.55 -52.86 21.86
N ARG A 7 34.89 -51.77 21.15
CA ARG A 7 36.19 -51.05 21.26
C ARG A 7 36.31 -49.84 20.30
N SER A 8 37.03 -48.82 20.78
CA SER A 8 37.60 -47.63 20.12
C SER A 8 38.91 -47.31 20.89
N PRO A 9 39.69 -46.23 20.63
CA PRO A 9 39.93 -45.38 19.44
C PRO A 9 41.46 -45.40 19.09
N ILE A 10 42.06 -44.24 18.68
CA ILE A 10 43.49 -43.84 18.44
C ILE A 10 43.70 -43.42 16.95
N GLU A 11 43.71 -42.12 16.61
CA GLU A 11 44.87 -41.16 16.53
C GLU A 11 45.77 -41.40 15.28
N SER A 12 46.43 -40.42 14.63
CA SER A 12 46.43 -38.93 14.69
C SER A 12 47.18 -38.35 13.45
N ASP A 13 47.31 -37.02 13.38
CA ASP A 13 48.40 -36.24 12.75
C ASP A 13 48.39 -35.85 11.24
N GLU A 14 47.99 -34.58 11.05
CA GLU A 14 48.60 -33.52 10.20
C GLU A 14 50.14 -33.35 10.44
N PRO A 15 50.92 -32.41 9.81
CA PRO A 15 50.53 -31.18 9.08
C PRO A 15 51.34 -30.76 7.81
N SER A 16 50.78 -29.78 7.07
CA SER A 16 51.44 -28.60 6.45
C SER A 16 52.65 -28.70 5.49
N LYS A 17 52.52 -28.08 4.30
CA LYS A 17 53.45 -26.98 3.89
C LYS A 17 52.97 -26.07 2.72
N ARG A 18 52.82 -24.80 3.10
CA ARG A 18 52.81 -23.50 2.38
C ARG A 18 53.79 -23.34 1.19
N VAL A 19 53.39 -22.56 0.17
CA VAL A 19 54.29 -21.76 -0.73
C VAL A 19 53.74 -20.34 -0.92
N LYS A 20 54.62 -19.34 -1.09
CA LYS A 20 54.35 -17.89 -1.26
C LYS A 20 55.27 -17.27 -2.34
N THR A 21 54.77 -16.24 -3.04
CA THR A 21 55.47 -15.10 -3.71
C THR A 21 54.43 -13.98 -3.97
N LEU A 22 54.64 -12.65 -3.97
CA LEU A 22 55.80 -11.72 -3.86
C LEU A 22 56.62 -11.52 -5.17
N MET A 23 56.98 -10.31 -5.63
CA MET A 23 56.79 -8.93 -5.11
C MET A 23 57.06 -7.84 -6.19
N GLY A 24 56.78 -6.55 -5.89
CA GLY A 24 57.24 -5.34 -6.62
C GLY A 24 56.14 -4.26 -6.75
N HIS A 25 56.01 -3.25 -5.89
CA HIS A 25 56.77 -1.97 -5.77
C HIS A 25 56.62 -1.05 -7.00
N ASP A 26 56.30 0.26 -6.86
CA ASP A 26 57.00 1.27 -6.04
C ASP A 26 56.16 2.22 -5.16
N HIS A 27 56.86 2.95 -4.28
CA HIS A 27 56.40 4.05 -3.43
C HIS A 27 56.66 5.43 -4.06
N ILE A 28 56.00 6.49 -3.56
CA ILE A 28 56.66 7.72 -3.05
C ILE A 28 55.67 8.54 -2.18
N SER A 29 56.18 9.20 -1.14
CA SER A 29 55.50 10.11 -0.20
C SER A 29 55.55 11.58 -0.72
N SER A 30 55.08 12.67 -0.10
CA SER A 30 54.81 13.03 1.30
C SER A 30 54.02 14.37 1.43
N SER A 31 53.63 14.72 2.67
CA SER A 31 53.63 16.09 3.26
C SER A 31 52.77 17.24 2.66
N SER A 32 51.64 17.51 3.34
CA SER A 32 51.27 18.81 3.98
C SER A 32 51.82 20.17 3.45
N SER A 33 50.93 21.16 3.22
CA SER A 33 50.77 22.38 4.08
C SER A 33 49.87 23.48 3.47
N ASN A 34 49.46 24.44 4.33
CA ASN A 34 48.58 25.60 4.07
C ASN A 34 48.96 26.50 2.87
N SER A 35 47.96 27.15 2.24
CA SER A 35 47.86 28.63 2.24
C SER A 35 46.53 29.17 1.67
N ASN A 36 46.06 30.28 2.24
CA ASN A 36 44.99 31.11 1.69
C ASN A 36 45.47 31.87 0.45
N SER A 37 44.58 32.16 -0.52
CA SER A 37 44.30 33.57 -0.91
C SER A 37 43.12 33.71 -1.89
N ASN A 38 42.49 34.88 -1.83
CA ASN A 38 41.40 35.35 -2.71
C ASN A 38 41.80 35.28 -4.21
N SER A 39 40.88 35.19 -5.17
CA SER A 39 40.01 36.34 -5.51
C SER A 39 39.15 36.10 -6.76
N SER A 40 37.95 36.70 -6.77
CA SER A 40 37.20 37.23 -7.94
C SER A 40 36.88 36.33 -9.14
N SER A 41 35.83 36.55 -9.93
CA SER A 41 34.56 37.28 -9.77
C SER A 41 33.76 37.00 -11.04
N HIS A 42 32.49 36.59 -10.94
CA HIS A 42 31.46 37.04 -11.90
C HIS A 42 30.07 36.85 -11.31
N ARG A 43 29.46 37.97 -10.89
CA ARG A 43 28.01 38.08 -10.77
C ARG A 43 27.46 38.43 -12.16
N ILE A 44 26.34 37.81 -12.54
CA ILE A 44 25.37 38.44 -13.43
C ILE A 44 24.02 38.39 -12.72
N SER A 45 23.38 39.55 -12.63
CA SER A 45 22.10 39.78 -11.97
C SER A 45 21.24 40.63 -12.89
N ILE A 46 19.99 40.20 -13.14
CA ILE A 46 18.84 40.91 -13.73
C ILE A 46 17.65 39.98 -13.41
N SER A 47 16.85 40.21 -12.37
CA SER A 47 15.83 41.25 -12.15
C SER A 47 14.50 40.98 -12.86
N SER A 48 13.47 40.82 -12.02
CA SER A 48 12.04 40.70 -12.28
C SER A 48 11.42 41.68 -13.30
N SER A 49 10.36 41.22 -13.96
CA SER A 49 9.29 42.09 -14.47
C SER A 49 7.91 41.44 -14.28
N HIS A 50 6.96 42.23 -13.75
CA HIS A 50 5.53 41.93 -13.81
C HIS A 50 4.96 42.32 -15.17
N SER A 51 3.95 41.60 -15.66
CA SER A 51 2.87 42.23 -16.42
C SER A 51 1.54 41.52 -16.21
N SER A 52 0.50 42.33 -16.05
CA SER A 52 -0.88 41.92 -15.74
C SER A 52 -1.68 41.65 -17.00
N HIS A 53 -2.68 40.77 -16.96
CA HIS A 53 -3.86 40.90 -17.80
C HIS A 53 -5.14 40.51 -17.05
N ASN A 54 -6.09 41.43 -17.04
CA ASN A 54 -7.43 41.32 -16.44
C ASN A 54 -8.47 41.57 -17.54
N ARG A 55 -9.51 40.74 -17.62
CA ARG A 55 -10.87 40.99 -18.17
C ARG A 55 -11.67 39.69 -17.99
N VAL A 56 -12.65 39.58 -17.08
CA VAL A 56 -13.96 40.26 -16.96
C VAL A 56 -15.00 39.76 -17.99
N ASN A 57 -15.92 38.92 -17.49
CA ASN A 57 -17.39 38.92 -17.61
C ASN A 57 -17.86 37.79 -16.65
N GLN A 58 -18.61 37.98 -15.56
CA GLN A 58 -19.92 38.60 -15.30
C GLN A 58 -21.14 37.81 -15.79
N GLN A 59 -22.16 37.77 -14.90
CA GLN A 59 -23.54 37.23 -15.01
C GLN A 59 -23.66 35.69 -14.91
N GLU A 60 -24.60 35.11 -14.15
CA GLU A 60 -25.63 35.68 -13.25
C GLU A 60 -26.08 34.63 -12.19
N GLU A 61 -26.72 35.08 -11.09
CA GLU A 61 -27.18 34.23 -9.97
C GLU A 61 -28.68 33.88 -10.05
N GLU A 62 -29.01 32.63 -9.66
CA GLU A 62 -30.31 32.21 -9.07
C GLU A 62 -31.60 32.29 -9.96
N PRO A 63 -32.71 31.59 -9.64
CA PRO A 63 -33.06 31.02 -8.34
C PRO A 63 -33.49 29.54 -8.25
N PHE A 64 -33.40 29.04 -7.02
CA PHE A 64 -34.33 28.10 -6.39
C PHE A 64 -35.72 28.03 -7.04
N ASN A 65 -36.23 26.81 -7.24
CA ASN A 65 -37.66 26.56 -7.23
C ASN A 65 -37.99 25.31 -6.41
N ASN A 66 -39.06 25.40 -5.63
CA ASN A 66 -39.43 24.46 -4.58
C ASN A 66 -40.85 23.95 -4.87
N ASP A 67 -41.00 22.67 -5.19
CA ASP A 67 -42.33 22.06 -5.36
C ASP A 67 -42.42 20.71 -4.65
N ASN A 68 -43.33 20.67 -3.67
CA ASN A 68 -43.86 19.43 -3.13
C ASN A 68 -44.73 18.75 -4.20
N ASN A 69 -44.80 17.42 -4.18
CA ASN A 69 -46.12 16.77 -4.00
C ASN A 69 -46.01 15.29 -3.62
N ASN A 70 -46.98 14.86 -2.81
CA ASN A 70 -47.17 13.48 -2.40
C ASN A 70 -47.78 12.64 -3.54
N ASN A 71 -47.64 11.31 -3.46
CA ASN A 71 -48.79 10.38 -3.47
C ASN A 71 -48.37 8.91 -3.21
N GLU A 72 -48.53 8.51 -1.95
CA GLU A 72 -49.26 7.32 -1.48
C GLU A 72 -49.48 6.07 -2.37
N THR A 73 -49.11 4.91 -1.78
CA THR A 73 -49.77 3.58 -1.81
C THR A 73 -50.03 2.86 -3.15
N THR A 74 -49.56 1.63 -3.34
CA THR A 74 -50.16 0.38 -2.77
C THR A 74 -49.40 -0.87 -3.27
N GLY A 75 -49.62 -2.04 -2.65
CA GLY A 75 -49.66 -3.31 -3.41
C GLY A 75 -48.60 -4.38 -3.09
N ASN A 76 -48.94 -5.29 -2.18
CA ASN A 76 -48.25 -6.58 -1.95
C ASN A 76 -48.03 -7.40 -3.23
N SER A 77 -46.94 -8.18 -3.29
CA SER A 77 -47.05 -9.65 -3.24
C SER A 77 -45.69 -10.34 -3.07
N CYS A 78 -45.72 -11.48 -2.37
CA CYS A 78 -44.54 -12.30 -2.09
C CYS A 78 -44.53 -13.52 -3.01
N SER A 79 -43.36 -13.91 -3.53
CA SER A 79 -43.14 -15.28 -4.00
C SER A 79 -41.67 -15.68 -3.80
N ASN A 80 -41.47 -16.88 -3.25
CA ASN A 80 -40.15 -17.46 -2.99
C ASN A 80 -39.60 -18.09 -4.27
N HIS A 81 -38.28 -18.01 -4.50
CA HIS A 81 -37.50 -19.14 -5.05
C HIS A 81 -35.99 -18.98 -4.78
N ASP A 82 -35.49 -19.93 -3.98
CA ASP A 82 -34.18 -20.61 -3.95
C ASP A 82 -32.83 -19.86 -4.10
N ASP A 83 -31.95 -20.20 -3.15
CA ASP A 83 -30.55 -19.78 -3.05
C ASP A 83 -29.67 -20.30 -4.21
N ALA A 84 -29.16 -19.37 -5.02
CA ALA A 84 -27.87 -19.51 -5.67
C ALA A 84 -27.07 -18.22 -5.51
N LYS A 85 -26.12 -18.19 -4.57
CA LYS A 85 -25.21 -17.04 -4.35
C LYS A 85 -24.17 -16.91 -5.46
N THR A 86 -24.63 -16.48 -6.64
CA THR A 86 -23.76 -16.04 -7.74
C THR A 86 -22.93 -14.88 -7.25
N ARG A 87 -21.63 -15.11 -7.17
CA ARG A 87 -20.65 -14.17 -6.62
C ARG A 87 -20.53 -12.97 -7.55
N ARG A 88 -21.15 -11.83 -7.19
CA ARG A 88 -21.11 -10.60 -8.00
C ARG A 88 -19.69 -10.25 -8.41
N GLU A 89 -19.43 -10.33 -9.71
CA GLU A 89 -18.25 -9.72 -10.35
C GLU A 89 -18.28 -8.22 -10.04
N THR A 90 -17.11 -7.65 -9.79
CA THR A 90 -17.01 -6.23 -9.44
C THR A 90 -16.85 -5.44 -10.73
N SER A 91 -17.98 -4.92 -11.25
CA SER A 91 -17.98 -3.99 -12.38
C SER A 91 -17.08 -2.78 -12.07
N PRO A 92 -16.41 -2.20 -13.08
CA PRO A 92 -15.63 -0.98 -12.91
C PRO A 92 -16.49 0.17 -12.32
N PRO A 93 -15.89 1.11 -11.57
CA PRO A 93 -16.55 2.37 -11.28
C PRO A 93 -16.91 3.08 -12.59
N GLN A 94 -18.12 3.62 -12.68
CA GLN A 94 -18.57 4.40 -13.84
C GLN A 94 -17.85 5.76 -13.80
N ILE A 95 -16.94 6.00 -14.75
CA ILE A 95 -16.14 7.24 -14.83
C ILE A 95 -16.24 7.79 -16.26
N ILE A 96 -16.55 9.08 -16.35
CA ILE A 96 -16.55 9.88 -17.57
C ILE A 96 -15.15 10.51 -17.68
N ASP A 97 -14.57 10.57 -18.89
CA ASP A 97 -13.28 11.20 -19.20
C ASP A 97 -11.96 10.50 -18.79
N THR A 98 -11.94 9.18 -18.57
CA THR A 98 -10.67 8.41 -18.51
C THR A 98 -10.24 7.85 -19.88
N PRO A 99 -8.93 7.85 -20.24
CA PRO A 99 -8.44 7.23 -21.46
C PRO A 99 -8.80 5.74 -21.55
N GLU A 100 -9.19 5.27 -22.74
CA GLU A 100 -9.56 3.86 -22.96
C GLU A 100 -8.40 2.92 -22.54
N PRO A 101 -8.67 1.83 -21.81
CA PRO A 101 -7.65 0.82 -21.51
C PRO A 101 -6.97 0.28 -22.77
N ASN A 102 -5.64 0.36 -22.80
CA ASN A 102 -4.83 -0.22 -23.88
C ASN A 102 -4.65 -1.74 -23.73
N VAL A 103 -4.93 -2.30 -22.57
CA VAL A 103 -5.01 -3.75 -22.34
C VAL A 103 -6.49 -4.07 -22.14
N ASN A 104 -7.06 -4.99 -22.92
CA ASN A 104 -8.41 -5.47 -22.67
C ASN A 104 -8.40 -6.38 -21.43
N LYS A 105 -7.57 -7.44 -21.47
CA LYS A 105 -7.52 -8.47 -20.43
C LYS A 105 -6.12 -8.79 -19.93
N LEU A 106 -6.00 -8.92 -18.61
CA LEU A 106 -4.85 -9.46 -17.90
C LEU A 106 -5.06 -10.97 -17.65
N VAL A 107 -4.13 -11.80 -18.13
CA VAL A 107 -4.00 -13.22 -17.76
C VAL A 107 -2.94 -13.33 -16.66
N TYR A 108 -3.39 -13.61 -15.43
CA TYR A 108 -2.55 -13.70 -14.24
C TYR A 108 -2.82 -15.00 -13.48
N GLY A 109 -1.87 -15.94 -13.55
CA GLY A 109 -2.00 -17.26 -12.95
C GLY A 109 -3.17 -18.07 -13.55
N LYS A 110 -4.24 -18.24 -12.77
CA LYS A 110 -5.51 -18.88 -13.17
C LYS A 110 -6.66 -17.88 -13.45
N TYR A 111 -6.37 -16.58 -13.39
CA TYR A 111 -7.36 -15.52 -13.50
C TYR A 111 -7.23 -14.81 -14.85
N GLU A 112 -8.34 -14.63 -15.55
CA GLU A 112 -8.50 -13.64 -16.61
C GLU A 112 -9.26 -12.46 -15.98
N ILE A 113 -8.73 -11.23 -16.10
CA ILE A 113 -9.22 -10.04 -15.41
C ILE A 113 -9.26 -8.88 -16.41
N ASP A 114 -10.41 -8.24 -16.60
CA ASP A 114 -10.52 -7.06 -17.47
C ASP A 114 -9.81 -5.86 -16.82
N ALA A 115 -9.02 -5.11 -17.60
CA ALA A 115 -8.34 -3.91 -17.09
C ALA A 115 -9.30 -2.72 -16.97
N TRP A 116 -9.02 -1.81 -16.04
CA TRP A 116 -9.90 -0.66 -15.76
C TRP A 116 -9.35 0.65 -16.33
N TYR A 117 -8.02 0.78 -16.45
CA TYR A 117 -7.36 2.01 -16.89
C TYR A 117 -6.19 1.71 -17.83
N TYR A 118 -5.82 2.71 -18.64
CA TYR A 118 -4.59 2.70 -19.42
C TYR A 118 -3.34 2.47 -18.53
N SER A 119 -2.44 1.60 -18.98
CA SER A 119 -1.12 1.36 -18.39
C SER A 119 0.00 1.36 -19.45
N PRO A 120 1.11 2.10 -19.25
CA PRO A 120 2.12 2.36 -20.28
C PRO A 120 3.09 1.18 -20.49
N TYR A 121 2.56 0.03 -20.88
CA TYR A 121 3.35 -1.11 -21.37
C TYR A 121 4.09 -0.76 -22.68
N PRO A 122 5.22 -1.44 -23.00
CA PRO A 122 6.00 -1.16 -24.20
C PRO A 122 5.18 -1.24 -25.49
N THR A 123 5.36 -0.25 -26.37
CA THR A 123 4.63 -0.13 -27.64
C THR A 123 4.88 -1.28 -28.63
N GLU A 124 5.96 -2.04 -28.43
CA GLU A 124 6.24 -3.31 -29.13
C GLU A 124 5.12 -4.35 -28.99
N PHE A 125 4.28 -4.24 -27.97
CA PHE A 125 3.13 -5.13 -27.77
C PHE A 125 1.89 -4.69 -28.57
N GLY A 126 1.96 -3.55 -29.26
CA GLY A 126 0.85 -2.92 -29.98
C GLY A 126 0.20 -1.79 -29.19
N SER A 127 -0.55 -0.92 -29.88
CA SER A 127 -1.33 0.16 -29.26
C SER A 127 -2.51 -0.35 -28.44
N LYS A 128 -3.05 -1.52 -28.80
CA LYS A 128 -4.10 -2.23 -28.04
C LYS A 128 -3.73 -3.71 -27.93
N ILE A 129 -3.76 -4.22 -26.70
CA ILE A 129 -3.33 -5.56 -26.29
C ILE A 129 -4.57 -6.32 -25.83
N ASP A 130 -5.01 -7.31 -26.59
CA ASP A 130 -6.22 -8.07 -26.24
C ASP A 130 -6.00 -8.92 -24.96
N ARG A 131 -4.86 -9.61 -24.89
CA ARG A 131 -4.45 -10.38 -23.71
C ARG A 131 -3.00 -10.11 -23.34
N LEU A 132 -2.79 -9.58 -22.14
CA LEU A 132 -1.48 -9.42 -21.52
C LEU A 132 -1.23 -10.59 -20.56
N TYR A 133 -0.14 -11.33 -20.78
CA TYR A 133 0.21 -12.52 -19.98
C TYR A 133 1.27 -12.15 -18.94
N VAL A 134 0.98 -12.33 -17.65
CA VAL A 134 1.90 -11.95 -16.56
C VAL A 134 2.24 -13.17 -15.70
N CYS A 135 3.53 -13.37 -15.44
CA CYS A 135 4.01 -14.40 -14.54
C CYS A 135 3.61 -14.09 -13.08
N GLU A 136 2.94 -15.03 -12.42
CA GLU A 136 2.40 -14.83 -11.08
C GLU A 136 3.47 -14.65 -9.98
N TYR A 137 4.72 -15.06 -10.25
CA TYR A 137 5.83 -14.99 -9.29
C TYR A 137 6.79 -13.82 -9.55
N CYS A 138 7.33 -13.69 -10.77
CA CYS A 138 8.33 -12.65 -11.10
C CYS A 138 7.74 -11.37 -11.73
N LEU A 139 6.42 -11.35 -12.01
CA LEU A 139 5.68 -10.25 -12.64
C LEU A 139 6.13 -9.88 -14.07
N ARG A 140 7.02 -10.67 -14.69
CA ARG A 140 7.36 -10.50 -16.12
C ARG A 140 6.10 -10.59 -16.98
N TYR A 141 5.93 -9.61 -17.85
CA TYR A 141 4.84 -9.49 -18.81
C TYR A 141 5.24 -9.95 -20.21
N MET A 142 4.28 -10.50 -20.96
CA MET A 142 4.42 -11.12 -22.29
C MET A 142 3.15 -10.87 -23.12
N ASN A 143 3.27 -10.90 -24.44
CA ASN A 143 2.15 -10.67 -25.38
C ASN A 143 1.59 -11.95 -26.03
N LYS A 144 2.16 -13.13 -25.72
CA LYS A 144 1.71 -14.43 -26.24
C LYS A 144 1.71 -15.50 -25.16
N GLU A 145 0.72 -16.39 -25.19
CA GLU A 145 0.56 -17.50 -24.24
C GLU A 145 1.78 -18.45 -24.26
N ALA A 146 2.24 -18.85 -25.44
CA ALA A 146 3.43 -19.70 -25.59
C ALA A 146 4.72 -19.09 -24.96
N GLN A 147 4.82 -17.75 -24.85
CA GLN A 147 5.93 -17.11 -24.12
C GLN A 147 5.78 -17.31 -22.61
N LEU A 148 4.57 -17.21 -22.07
CA LEU A 148 4.29 -17.47 -20.65
C LEU A 148 4.57 -18.93 -20.29
N GLU A 149 4.18 -19.89 -21.13
CA GLU A 149 4.49 -21.31 -20.94
C GLU A 149 6.00 -21.56 -20.94
N SER A 150 6.70 -21.08 -21.97
CA SER A 150 8.16 -21.18 -22.09
C SER A 150 8.87 -20.51 -20.90
N HIS A 151 8.37 -19.36 -20.45
CA HIS A 151 8.88 -18.66 -19.28
C HIS A 151 8.65 -19.45 -17.98
N LYS A 152 7.45 -20.01 -17.77
CA LYS A 152 7.14 -20.84 -16.60
C LYS A 152 8.03 -22.07 -16.47
N ALA A 153 8.48 -22.65 -17.59
CA ALA A 153 9.42 -23.77 -17.59
C ALA A 153 10.84 -23.40 -17.09
N ILE A 154 11.27 -22.13 -17.25
CA ILE A 154 12.62 -21.66 -16.90
C ILE A 154 12.66 -20.70 -15.70
N CYS A 155 11.50 -20.25 -15.21
CA CYS A 155 11.40 -19.26 -14.14
C CYS A 155 11.89 -19.85 -12.80
N LYS A 156 12.87 -19.18 -12.19
CA LYS A 156 13.44 -19.58 -10.89
C LYS A 156 12.65 -18.98 -9.71
N GLU A 157 11.92 -17.89 -9.94
CA GLU A 157 11.15 -17.19 -8.91
C GLU A 157 9.90 -17.96 -8.53
N LYS A 158 9.61 -17.98 -7.23
CA LYS A 158 8.47 -18.73 -6.64
C LYS A 158 7.64 -17.90 -5.67
N LYS A 159 8.13 -16.72 -5.29
CA LYS A 159 7.56 -15.82 -4.28
C LYS A 159 8.06 -14.40 -4.57
N PRO A 160 7.50 -13.35 -3.94
CA PRO A 160 8.07 -12.01 -4.02
C PRO A 160 9.54 -11.99 -3.56
N PRO A 161 10.37 -11.09 -4.14
CA PRO A 161 11.74 -10.86 -3.70
C PRO A 161 11.78 -10.11 -2.35
N GLY A 162 12.95 -9.63 -1.93
CA GLY A 162 13.11 -8.86 -0.71
C GLY A 162 12.88 -9.65 0.59
N ARG A 163 12.54 -8.93 1.67
CA ARG A 163 12.54 -9.41 3.04
C ARG A 163 11.13 -9.68 3.55
N MET A 164 10.87 -10.90 4.04
CA MET A 164 9.57 -11.23 4.66
C MET A 164 9.42 -10.53 6.03
N VAL A 165 8.56 -9.51 6.10
CA VAL A 165 8.31 -8.69 7.31
C VAL A 165 7.09 -9.12 8.10
N TYR A 166 6.18 -9.91 7.53
CA TYR A 166 5.03 -10.49 8.24
C TYR A 166 4.72 -11.89 7.71
N ALA A 167 4.31 -12.79 8.60
CA ALA A 167 3.85 -14.14 8.23
C ALA A 167 2.82 -14.68 9.22
N ASN A 168 1.60 -14.92 8.75
CA ASN A 168 0.52 -15.55 9.51
C ASN A 168 -0.13 -16.66 8.67
N GLY A 169 0.19 -17.92 8.98
CA GLY A 169 -0.26 -19.09 8.24
C GLY A 169 0.15 -19.03 6.76
N LYS A 170 -0.85 -18.92 5.87
CA LYS A 170 -0.66 -18.82 4.42
C LYS A 170 -0.36 -17.39 3.92
N ILE A 171 -0.64 -16.38 4.74
CA ILE A 171 -0.54 -14.97 4.34
C ILE A 171 0.79 -14.39 4.80
N LYS A 172 1.51 -13.76 3.87
CA LYS A 172 2.84 -13.18 4.11
C LYS A 172 2.96 -11.82 3.48
N VAL A 173 3.82 -10.96 4.04
CA VAL A 173 4.17 -9.68 3.43
C VAL A 173 5.68 -9.55 3.30
N TYR A 174 6.11 -9.12 2.12
CA TYR A 174 7.50 -8.88 1.74
C TYR A 174 7.75 -7.39 1.59
N GLU A 175 8.74 -6.87 2.30
CA GLU A 175 9.36 -5.57 2.04
C GLU A 175 10.35 -5.72 0.89
N VAL A 176 10.05 -5.05 -0.22
CA VAL A 176 10.84 -5.05 -1.45
C VAL A 176 11.36 -3.63 -1.68
N ASP A 177 12.68 -3.46 -1.68
CA ASP A 177 13.29 -2.17 -2.00
C ASP A 177 13.30 -1.94 -3.53
N GLY A 178 12.75 -0.81 -3.98
CA GLY A 178 12.68 -0.50 -5.41
C GLY A 178 14.04 -0.24 -6.07
N GLN A 179 15.08 0.08 -5.30
CA GLN A 179 16.45 0.25 -5.79
C GLN A 179 17.15 -1.11 -5.96
N GLU A 180 16.91 -2.06 -5.05
CA GLU A 180 17.48 -3.42 -5.14
C GLU A 180 16.77 -4.28 -6.19
N HIS A 181 15.45 -4.12 -6.33
CA HIS A 181 14.60 -4.98 -7.16
C HIS A 181 13.86 -4.20 -8.27
N LYS A 182 14.54 -3.22 -8.89
CA LYS A 182 13.97 -2.28 -9.88
C LYS A 182 13.03 -2.91 -10.91
N LEU A 183 13.46 -3.96 -11.63
CA LEU A 183 12.64 -4.59 -12.67
C LEU A 183 11.33 -5.21 -12.13
N TYR A 184 11.37 -5.79 -10.92
CA TYR A 184 10.18 -6.35 -10.27
C TYR A 184 9.22 -5.23 -9.87
N CYS A 185 9.73 -4.16 -9.25
CA CYS A 185 8.93 -3.03 -8.81
C CYS A 185 8.33 -2.23 -9.98
N GLN A 186 9.06 -2.06 -11.09
CA GLN A 186 8.52 -1.48 -12.33
C GLN A 186 7.40 -2.35 -12.91
N SER A 187 7.58 -3.67 -12.97
CA SER A 187 6.56 -4.61 -13.44
C SER A 187 5.31 -4.59 -12.54
N LEU A 188 5.50 -4.49 -11.22
CA LEU A 188 4.44 -4.32 -10.23
C LEU A 188 3.69 -2.99 -10.42
N CYS A 189 4.40 -1.89 -10.72
CA CYS A 189 3.80 -0.59 -10.99
C CYS A 189 2.95 -0.60 -12.28
N LEU A 190 3.43 -1.20 -13.36
CA LEU A 190 2.68 -1.35 -14.61
C LEU A 190 1.42 -2.22 -14.42
N LEU A 191 1.55 -3.31 -13.66
CA LEU A 191 0.42 -4.16 -13.26
C LEU A 191 -0.60 -3.39 -12.40
N ALA A 192 -0.13 -2.58 -11.46
CA ALA A 192 -0.99 -1.77 -10.60
C ALA A 192 -1.75 -0.69 -11.39
N LYS A 193 -1.09 -0.07 -12.38
CA LYS A 193 -1.68 1.00 -13.20
C LYS A 193 -2.89 0.54 -14.03
N LEU A 194 -3.02 -0.75 -14.33
CA LEU A 194 -4.23 -1.34 -14.95
C LEU A 194 -5.49 -1.18 -14.06
N PHE A 195 -5.32 -1.00 -12.75
CA PHE A 195 -6.38 -0.94 -11.75
C PHE A 195 -6.34 0.33 -10.88
N LEU A 196 -5.41 1.24 -11.17
CA LEU A 196 -5.24 2.53 -10.50
C LEU A 196 -5.22 3.65 -11.54
N ASP A 197 -6.13 4.61 -11.38
CA ASP A 197 -6.26 5.75 -12.28
C ASP A 197 -5.05 6.70 -12.14
N ASN A 198 -4.93 7.32 -10.95
CA ASN A 198 -4.00 8.41 -10.63
C ASN A 198 -2.55 7.99 -10.36
N LYS A 199 -2.09 6.82 -10.81
CA LYS A 199 -0.69 6.39 -10.58
C LYS A 199 0.25 7.00 -11.61
N THR A 200 1.03 8.00 -11.20
CA THR A 200 1.96 8.76 -12.06
C THR A 200 3.35 8.14 -12.16
N LEU A 201 3.89 7.60 -11.06
CA LEU A 201 5.23 7.01 -11.01
C LEU A 201 5.19 5.49 -11.22
N TYR A 202 5.84 5.02 -12.28
CA TYR A 202 5.92 3.58 -12.63
C TYR A 202 7.31 3.11 -13.09
N TYR A 203 8.17 3.99 -13.60
CA TYR A 203 9.57 3.65 -13.92
C TYR A 203 10.57 4.03 -12.82
N ASP A 204 10.36 5.17 -12.17
CA ASP A 204 11.18 5.63 -11.05
C ASP A 204 10.63 4.99 -9.75
N VAL A 205 11.34 3.98 -9.26
CA VAL A 205 10.91 3.13 -8.15
C VAL A 205 11.91 3.12 -6.99
N GLU A 206 13.12 3.64 -7.23
CA GLU A 206 14.23 3.66 -6.28
C GLU A 206 13.95 4.45 -5.00
N GLY A 207 13.08 5.46 -5.08
CA GLY A 207 12.60 6.24 -3.94
C GLY A 207 11.59 5.50 -3.04
N PHE A 208 11.16 4.28 -3.40
CA PHE A 208 10.06 3.57 -2.74
C PHE A 208 10.48 2.23 -2.13
N LYS A 209 9.80 1.88 -1.04
CA LYS A 209 9.65 0.52 -0.54
C LYS A 209 8.27 -0.01 -0.92
N PHE A 210 8.18 -1.28 -1.28
CA PHE A 210 6.93 -1.95 -1.63
C PHE A 210 6.65 -3.06 -0.62
N TYR A 211 5.48 -3.04 -0.01
CA TYR A 211 5.01 -4.05 0.94
C TYR A 211 4.05 -4.99 0.23
N VAL A 212 4.61 -6.07 -0.30
CA VAL A 212 3.96 -7.03 -1.19
C VAL A 212 3.29 -8.14 -0.39
N LEU A 213 1.96 -8.15 -0.39
CA LEU A 213 1.14 -9.19 0.22
C LEU A 213 1.03 -10.39 -0.73
N ALA A 214 1.38 -11.57 -0.22
CA ALA A 214 1.29 -12.83 -0.94
C ALA A 214 0.52 -13.91 -0.16
N GLU A 215 -0.11 -14.82 -0.90
CA GLU A 215 -0.78 -16.01 -0.37
C GLU A 215 -0.03 -17.27 -0.85
N GLN A 216 0.23 -18.19 0.07
CA GLN A 216 0.83 -19.48 -0.24
C GLN A 216 -0.06 -20.33 -1.16
N ASN A 217 0.48 -20.76 -2.29
CA ASN A 217 -0.20 -21.61 -3.26
C ASN A 217 -0.66 -22.93 -2.60
N SER A 218 -1.90 -23.33 -2.87
CA SER A 218 -2.52 -24.48 -2.20
C SER A 218 -2.00 -25.85 -2.67
N LYS A 219 -1.37 -25.93 -3.84
CA LYS A 219 -0.74 -27.16 -4.36
C LYS A 219 0.75 -27.23 -3.99
N PHE A 220 1.47 -26.11 -4.10
CA PHE A 220 2.92 -26.04 -3.90
C PHE A 220 3.28 -25.07 -2.77
N LYS A 221 3.54 -25.61 -1.57
CA LYS A 221 3.82 -24.81 -0.36
C LYS A 221 5.05 -23.87 -0.46
N SER A 222 5.94 -24.09 -1.42
CA SER A 222 7.11 -23.25 -1.69
C SER A 222 6.83 -22.09 -2.66
N TYR A 223 5.59 -21.96 -3.14
CA TYR A 223 5.15 -20.93 -4.07
C TYR A 223 4.15 -20.00 -3.41
N GLU A 224 4.26 -18.70 -3.71
CA GLU A 224 3.51 -17.63 -3.06
C GLU A 224 3.14 -16.58 -4.11
N GLU A 225 1.84 -16.39 -4.32
CA GLU A 225 1.27 -15.55 -5.37
C GLU A 225 1.01 -14.14 -4.83
N LEU A 226 1.34 -13.10 -5.61
CA LEU A 226 0.98 -11.70 -5.28
C LEU A 226 -0.54 -11.58 -5.20
N ILE A 227 -1.03 -11.00 -4.11
CA ILE A 227 -2.45 -10.70 -3.87
C ILE A 227 -2.72 -9.19 -3.94
N GLY A 228 -1.75 -8.40 -3.50
CA GLY A 228 -1.82 -6.94 -3.45
C GLY A 228 -0.53 -6.37 -2.88
N PHE A 229 -0.44 -5.05 -2.81
CA PHE A 229 0.68 -4.36 -2.18
C PHE A 229 0.28 -2.96 -1.73
N PHE A 230 1.15 -2.33 -0.95
CA PHE A 230 1.24 -0.88 -0.93
C PHE A 230 2.69 -0.41 -1.15
N SER A 231 2.87 0.80 -1.68
CA SER A 231 4.16 1.47 -1.74
C SER A 231 4.25 2.57 -0.68
N LYS A 232 5.45 2.81 -0.16
CA LYS A 232 5.77 3.89 0.78
C LYS A 232 7.06 4.56 0.33
N GLU A 233 7.10 5.89 0.33
CA GLU A 233 8.34 6.62 0.05
C GLU A 233 9.39 6.34 1.13
N LYS A 234 10.66 6.27 0.75
CA LYS A 234 11.78 6.19 1.70
C LYS A 234 11.94 7.49 2.49
N LEU A 235 11.59 8.62 1.86
CA LEU A 235 11.59 9.97 2.43
C LEU A 235 10.29 10.66 1.99
N SER A 236 9.32 10.77 2.89
CA SER A 236 8.08 11.53 2.66
C SER A 236 8.10 12.78 3.52
N TYR A 237 8.01 13.96 2.89
CA TYR A 237 8.04 15.25 3.61
C TYR A 237 6.72 15.52 4.36
N ASP A 238 5.60 15.06 3.81
CA ASP A 238 4.27 15.19 4.40
C ASP A 238 3.93 14.06 5.39
N ASN A 239 4.91 13.20 5.72
CA ASN A 239 4.74 11.98 6.53
C ASN A 239 3.67 11.00 6.00
N TYR A 240 3.53 10.87 4.67
CA TYR A 240 2.66 9.83 4.13
C TYR A 240 3.21 8.44 4.45
N ASN A 241 2.41 7.61 5.11
CA ASN A 241 2.80 6.23 5.44
C ASN A 241 2.47 5.24 4.32
N LEU A 242 1.74 5.69 3.30
CA LEU A 242 1.30 4.92 2.15
C LEU A 242 1.09 5.85 0.94
N ALA A 243 1.70 5.52 -0.20
CA ALA A 243 1.58 6.26 -1.45
C ALA A 243 0.50 5.63 -2.37
N CYS A 244 0.75 4.41 -2.87
CA CYS A 244 -0.23 3.63 -3.62
C CYS A 244 -0.64 2.38 -2.84
N ILE A 245 -1.90 1.95 -2.94
CA ILE A 245 -2.40 0.66 -2.44
C ILE A 245 -3.23 -0.04 -3.51
N MET A 246 -3.02 -1.34 -3.69
CA MET A 246 -3.76 -2.15 -4.66
C MET A 246 -3.98 -3.57 -4.12
N THR A 247 -5.20 -4.08 -4.29
CA THR A 247 -5.51 -5.52 -4.16
C THR A 247 -6.07 -5.99 -5.49
N LEU A 248 -5.52 -7.07 -6.04
CA LEU A 248 -5.95 -7.61 -7.34
C LEU A 248 -7.47 -7.81 -7.37
N PRO A 249 -8.18 -7.47 -8.46
CA PRO A 249 -9.65 -7.60 -8.51
C PRO A 249 -10.17 -8.98 -8.10
N SER A 250 -9.48 -10.06 -8.48
CA SER A 250 -9.77 -11.45 -8.08
C SER A 250 -9.67 -11.74 -6.57
N HIS A 251 -9.13 -10.80 -5.79
CA HIS A 251 -8.90 -10.86 -4.35
C HIS A 251 -9.54 -9.73 -3.53
N GLN A 252 -10.23 -8.79 -4.18
CA GLN A 252 -10.98 -7.74 -3.49
C GLN A 252 -12.12 -8.30 -2.62
N ARG A 253 -12.59 -7.50 -1.67
CA ARG A 253 -13.65 -7.85 -0.68
C ARG A 253 -13.34 -9.06 0.23
N LYS A 254 -12.11 -9.59 0.24
CA LYS A 254 -11.64 -10.65 1.16
C LYS A 254 -10.98 -10.11 2.45
N GLY A 255 -10.88 -8.80 2.62
CA GLY A 255 -10.23 -8.15 3.78
C GLY A 255 -8.75 -7.82 3.61
N PHE A 256 -8.13 -8.18 2.47
CA PHE A 256 -6.71 -7.92 2.21
C PHE A 256 -6.34 -6.42 2.12
N GLY A 257 -7.23 -5.58 1.59
CA GLY A 257 -7.03 -4.12 1.62
C GLY A 257 -6.97 -3.57 3.05
N THR A 258 -7.85 -4.05 3.95
CA THR A 258 -7.81 -3.71 5.38
C THR A 258 -6.52 -4.18 6.03
N LEU A 259 -6.04 -5.40 5.72
CA LEU A 259 -4.76 -5.92 6.22
C LEU A 259 -3.57 -5.05 5.79
N LEU A 260 -3.54 -4.59 4.54
CA LEU A 260 -2.50 -3.69 4.02
C LEU A 260 -2.52 -2.32 4.72
N ILE A 261 -3.70 -1.74 4.95
CA ILE A 261 -3.87 -0.47 5.70
C ILE A 261 -3.46 -0.65 7.18
N GLU A 262 -3.92 -1.71 7.83
CA GLU A 262 -3.53 -2.00 9.21
C GLU A 262 -2.01 -2.16 9.34
N LEU A 263 -1.37 -2.87 8.40
CA LEU A 263 0.08 -3.02 8.39
C LEU A 263 0.78 -1.66 8.25
N SER A 264 0.38 -0.78 7.33
CA SER A 264 1.06 0.52 7.15
C SER A 264 1.07 1.36 8.44
N TYR A 265 0.00 1.27 9.25
CA TYR A 265 -0.07 1.91 10.56
C TYR A 265 0.73 1.20 11.66
N GLU A 266 0.87 -0.14 11.64
CA GLU A 266 1.80 -0.81 12.56
C GLU A 266 3.26 -0.46 12.23
N LEU A 267 3.61 -0.23 10.96
CA LEU A 267 4.94 0.31 10.60
C LEU A 267 5.13 1.75 11.13
N SER A 268 4.12 2.62 10.99
CA SER A 268 4.12 3.96 11.59
C SER A 268 4.36 3.93 13.11
N LYS A 269 3.73 3.00 13.84
CA LYS A 269 3.96 2.79 15.27
C LYS A 269 5.40 2.37 15.58
N HIS A 270 5.95 1.44 14.81
CA HIS A 270 7.35 1.03 14.96
C HIS A 270 8.36 2.15 14.62
N GLU A 271 7.99 3.09 13.75
CA GLU A 271 8.78 4.29 13.44
C GLU A 271 8.58 5.44 14.45
N GLY A 272 7.60 5.35 15.35
CA GLY A 272 7.25 6.41 16.29
C GLY A 272 6.65 7.65 15.61
N LYS A 273 5.98 7.48 14.46
CA LYS A 273 5.45 8.58 13.63
C LYS A 273 3.95 8.43 13.39
N VAL A 274 3.23 9.55 13.40
CA VAL A 274 1.87 9.63 12.84
C VAL A 274 1.92 9.52 11.31
N GLY A 275 0.83 9.08 10.69
CA GLY A 275 0.76 8.96 9.24
C GLY A 275 -0.65 9.08 8.66
N SER A 276 -0.68 9.46 7.38
CA SER A 276 -1.87 9.51 6.51
C SER A 276 -1.51 8.84 5.17
N PRO A 277 -2.45 8.35 4.36
CA PRO A 277 -2.18 8.06 2.96
C PRO A 277 -1.98 9.34 2.14
N GLU A 278 -1.23 9.22 1.06
CA GLU A 278 -1.14 10.21 -0.02
C GLU A 278 -2.55 10.51 -0.58
N LYS A 279 -2.79 11.79 -0.91
CA LYS A 279 -4.09 12.32 -1.37
C LYS A 279 -3.95 12.82 -2.81
N PRO A 280 -4.94 12.63 -3.70
CA PRO A 280 -6.28 12.11 -3.45
C PRO A 280 -6.38 10.57 -3.43
N LEU A 281 -7.20 10.04 -2.52
CA LEU A 281 -7.56 8.63 -2.46
C LEU A 281 -8.54 8.24 -3.58
N SER A 282 -8.42 7.01 -4.10
CA SER A 282 -9.48 6.40 -4.91
C SER A 282 -10.73 6.11 -4.07
N TYR A 283 -11.92 6.03 -4.68
CA TYR A 283 -13.17 5.75 -3.97
C TYR A 283 -13.11 4.47 -3.10
N LEU A 284 -12.55 3.38 -3.65
CA LEU A 284 -12.35 2.13 -2.90
C LEU A 284 -11.32 2.28 -1.76
N GLY A 285 -10.28 3.10 -1.97
CA GLY A 285 -9.30 3.44 -0.94
C GLY A 285 -9.93 4.23 0.21
N ALA A 286 -10.70 5.28 -0.12
CA ALA A 286 -11.40 6.12 0.86
C ALA A 286 -12.35 5.29 1.75
N LEU A 287 -13.16 4.39 1.18
CA LEU A 287 -14.00 3.48 1.95
C LEU A 287 -13.18 2.55 2.88
N GLY A 288 -12.04 2.05 2.40
CA GLY A 288 -11.12 1.22 3.19
C GLY A 288 -10.55 1.97 4.40
N TYR A 289 -10.02 3.18 4.17
CA TYR A 289 -9.48 4.04 5.23
C TYR A 289 -10.56 4.50 6.21
N GLN A 290 -11.72 4.95 5.73
CA GLN A 290 -12.85 5.34 6.57
C GLN A 290 -13.34 4.22 7.51
N SER A 291 -13.30 2.97 7.04
CA SER A 291 -13.63 1.78 7.85
C SER A 291 -12.52 1.44 8.85
N TYR A 292 -11.24 1.52 8.43
CA TYR A 292 -10.10 1.28 9.31
C TYR A 292 -10.01 2.32 10.43
N TRP A 293 -10.02 3.62 10.11
CA TRP A 293 -9.93 4.71 11.09
C TRP A 293 -11.07 4.65 12.11
N ALA A 294 -12.32 4.41 11.66
CA ALA A 294 -13.44 4.26 12.56
C ALA A 294 -13.24 3.08 13.53
N SER A 295 -12.78 1.92 13.03
CA SER A 295 -12.49 0.77 13.89
C SER A 295 -11.34 1.05 14.86
N ALA A 296 -10.25 1.68 14.41
CA ALA A 296 -9.05 1.92 15.21
C ALA A 296 -9.31 2.95 16.31
N ILE A 297 -9.94 4.07 15.96
CA ILE A 297 -10.28 5.15 16.90
C ILE A 297 -11.28 4.66 17.96
N LEU A 298 -12.35 3.97 17.56
CA LEU A 298 -13.33 3.44 18.52
C LEU A 298 -12.72 2.36 19.43
N ALA A 299 -11.86 1.47 18.89
CA ALA A 299 -11.15 0.49 19.70
C ALA A 299 -10.25 1.15 20.76
N THR A 300 -9.54 2.22 20.39
CA THR A 300 -8.72 3.01 21.30
C THR A 300 -9.59 3.71 22.37
N LEU A 301 -10.67 4.38 21.96
CA LEU A 301 -11.57 5.11 22.87
C LEU A 301 -12.26 4.20 23.90
N LEU A 302 -12.58 2.95 23.57
CA LEU A 302 -13.13 1.97 24.52
C LEU A 302 -12.19 1.63 25.68
N HIS A 303 -10.88 1.87 25.54
CA HIS A 303 -9.90 1.65 26.61
C HIS A 303 -9.61 2.91 27.43
N PHE A 304 -10.04 4.09 26.96
CA PHE A 304 -9.84 5.35 27.67
C PHE A 304 -10.82 5.52 28.84
N ARG A 305 -10.33 6.11 29.93
CA ARG A 305 -11.14 6.48 31.10
C ARG A 305 -10.99 7.97 31.37
N GLY A 306 -12.06 8.73 31.17
CA GLY A 306 -12.09 10.19 31.33
C GLY A 306 -11.98 10.93 30.00
N ASP A 307 -11.68 12.22 30.09
CA ASP A 307 -11.53 13.12 28.94
C ASP A 307 -10.27 12.79 28.13
N VAL A 308 -10.35 12.90 26.80
CA VAL A 308 -9.27 12.57 25.86
C VAL A 308 -9.10 13.69 24.83
N THR A 309 -7.88 13.93 24.35
CA THR A 309 -7.59 14.94 23.31
C THR A 309 -7.38 14.31 21.93
N ILE A 310 -7.49 15.11 20.87
CA ILE A 310 -7.17 14.68 19.50
C ILE A 310 -5.72 14.19 19.39
N GLU A 311 -4.76 14.94 19.97
CA GLU A 311 -3.34 14.56 20.03
C GLU A 311 -3.15 13.17 20.65
N GLN A 312 -3.85 12.88 21.76
CA GLN A 312 -3.74 11.60 22.45
C GLN A 312 -4.27 10.42 21.61
N ILE A 313 -5.41 10.60 20.90
CA ILE A 313 -5.92 9.59 19.97
C ILE A 313 -4.95 9.39 18.80
N SER A 314 -4.45 10.48 18.23
CA SER A 314 -3.46 10.50 17.14
C SER A 314 -2.19 9.74 17.53
N LYS A 315 -1.67 9.97 18.74
CA LYS A 315 -0.48 9.31 19.28
C LYS A 315 -0.66 7.80 19.49
N GLU A 316 -1.77 7.36 20.08
CA GLU A 316 -2.04 5.92 20.34
C GLU A 316 -2.34 5.13 19.06
N THR A 317 -2.99 5.76 18.08
CA THR A 317 -3.36 5.10 16.81
C THR A 317 -2.30 5.26 15.71
N CYS A 318 -1.41 6.25 15.84
CA CYS A 318 -0.55 6.81 14.80
C CYS A 318 -1.32 7.34 13.57
N ILE A 319 -2.61 7.68 13.72
CA ILE A 319 -3.42 8.32 12.67
C ILE A 319 -3.24 9.84 12.76
N HIS A 320 -2.97 10.50 11.64
CA HIS A 320 -2.84 11.95 11.59
C HIS A 320 -4.08 12.67 12.15
N GLU A 321 -3.88 13.75 12.91
CA GLU A 321 -4.92 14.44 13.68
C GLU A 321 -6.12 14.86 12.83
N GLN A 322 -5.89 15.36 11.61
CA GLN A 322 -6.97 15.69 10.69
C GLN A 322 -7.86 14.48 10.35
N ASP A 323 -7.28 13.30 10.11
CA ASP A 323 -8.04 12.10 9.78
C ASP A 323 -8.81 11.56 11.02
N VAL A 324 -8.32 11.85 12.24
CA VAL A 324 -9.05 11.64 13.51
C VAL A 324 -10.24 12.59 13.62
N ILE A 325 -10.03 13.90 13.41
CA ILE A 325 -11.08 14.94 13.43
C ILE A 325 -12.17 14.61 12.41
N ASP A 326 -11.79 14.31 11.17
CA ASP A 326 -12.72 13.97 10.08
C ASP A 326 -13.52 12.69 10.40
N THR A 327 -12.88 11.70 11.01
CA THR A 327 -13.54 10.45 11.42
C THR A 327 -14.49 10.66 12.58
N LEU A 328 -14.10 11.40 13.63
CA LEU A 328 -14.99 11.69 14.76
C LEU A 328 -16.16 12.59 14.37
N SER A 329 -15.95 13.54 13.46
CA SER A 329 -17.00 14.39 12.88
C SER A 329 -18.00 13.53 12.10
N ARG A 330 -17.51 12.68 11.20
CA ARG A 330 -18.34 11.73 10.42
C ARG A 330 -19.08 10.71 11.28
N LEU A 331 -18.61 10.43 12.49
CA LEU A 331 -19.25 9.55 13.47
C LEU A 331 -20.20 10.28 14.43
N ASP A 332 -20.33 11.61 14.33
CA ASP A 332 -21.12 12.48 15.24
C ASP A 332 -20.63 12.45 16.71
N LEU A 333 -19.35 12.09 16.90
CA LEU A 333 -18.68 11.93 18.20
C LEU A 333 -17.79 13.13 18.58
N LEU A 334 -17.48 14.04 17.65
CA LEU A 334 -16.67 15.22 17.94
C LEU A 334 -17.47 16.24 18.79
N ARG A 335 -17.34 16.16 20.11
CA ARG A 335 -18.02 17.05 21.06
C ARG A 335 -17.04 17.65 22.06
N PHE A 336 -16.77 18.95 21.93
CA PHE A 336 -15.87 19.68 22.82
C PHE A 336 -16.52 20.06 24.15
N ARG A 337 -15.76 20.01 25.24
CA ARG A 337 -16.18 20.45 26.57
C ARG A 337 -16.32 21.97 26.62
N LYS A 338 -17.49 22.50 27.00
CA LYS A 338 -17.76 23.97 27.11
C LYS A 338 -17.03 24.68 28.27
N LYS A 339 -16.16 23.99 29.02
CA LYS A 339 -15.50 24.48 30.23
C LYS A 339 -14.05 23.99 30.26
N ASP A 340 -13.24 24.54 29.37
CA ASP A 340 -12.01 25.26 29.72
C ASP A 340 -11.62 26.13 28.51
N GLN A 341 -10.56 26.94 28.64
CA GLN A 341 -10.18 27.90 27.59
C GLN A 341 -9.56 27.21 26.35
N ASP A 342 -9.15 25.95 26.47
CA ASP A 342 -8.75 25.09 25.35
C ASP A 342 -9.92 24.22 24.85
N ARG A 343 -10.09 24.18 23.52
CA ARG A 343 -11.14 23.39 22.85
C ARG A 343 -10.63 22.00 22.47
N ASP A 344 -9.85 21.38 23.35
CA ASP A 344 -8.99 20.26 22.98
C ASP A 344 -9.49 18.92 23.54
N HIS A 345 -10.28 18.98 24.62
CA HIS A 345 -10.88 17.81 25.28
C HIS A 345 -12.23 17.41 24.66
N ILE A 346 -12.33 16.15 24.27
CA ILE A 346 -13.52 15.55 23.65
C ILE A 346 -14.31 14.77 24.71
N CYS A 347 -15.58 15.11 24.88
CA CYS A 347 -16.50 14.43 25.78
C CYS A 347 -17.21 13.28 25.06
N ILE A 348 -16.64 12.07 25.13
CA ILE A 348 -17.25 10.84 24.61
C ILE A 348 -17.56 9.89 25.77
N THR A 349 -18.79 9.38 25.83
CA THR A 349 -19.19 8.39 26.84
C THR A 349 -19.17 6.97 26.26
N GLU A 350 -18.98 5.96 27.11
CA GLU A 350 -19.01 4.55 26.72
C GLU A 350 -20.34 4.17 26.04
N ASN A 351 -21.46 4.73 26.51
CA ASN A 351 -22.77 4.54 25.88
C ASN A 351 -22.81 5.07 24.43
N MET A 352 -22.24 6.25 24.16
CA MET A 352 -22.16 6.81 22.80
C MET A 352 -21.27 5.96 21.89
N LEU A 353 -20.17 5.40 22.41
CA LEU A 353 -19.32 4.47 21.67
C LEU A 353 -20.10 3.21 21.29
N ASN A 354 -20.71 2.55 22.27
CA ASN A 354 -21.48 1.32 22.08
C ASN A 354 -22.68 1.51 21.14
N GLU A 355 -23.40 2.63 21.28
CA GLU A 355 -24.48 3.01 20.35
C GLU A 355 -23.94 3.20 18.93
N THR A 356 -22.84 3.94 18.74
CA THR A 356 -22.23 4.17 17.43
C THR A 356 -21.76 2.87 16.78
N ILE A 357 -21.12 1.98 17.55
CA ILE A 357 -20.63 0.68 17.09
C ILE A 357 -21.78 -0.20 16.60
N ASN A 358 -22.86 -0.28 17.39
CA ASN A 358 -24.02 -1.11 17.08
C ASN A 358 -24.83 -0.54 15.90
N THR A 359 -25.22 0.73 15.97
CA THR A 359 -26.06 1.40 14.95
C THR A 359 -25.37 1.48 13.59
N ARG A 360 -24.04 1.66 13.55
CA ARG A 360 -23.25 1.70 12.31
C ARG A 360 -22.59 0.36 11.94
N ASN A 361 -22.84 -0.71 12.72
CA ASN A 361 -22.30 -2.06 12.51
C ASN A 361 -20.75 -2.08 12.30
N ILE A 362 -20.03 -1.32 13.14
CA ILE A 362 -18.58 -1.15 13.02
C ILE A 362 -17.88 -2.36 13.63
N LYS A 363 -17.12 -3.08 12.81
CA LYS A 363 -16.41 -4.29 13.22
C LYS A 363 -15.05 -3.97 13.82
N ILE A 364 -14.98 -3.90 15.15
CA ILE A 364 -13.74 -3.81 15.90
C ILE A 364 -13.03 -5.18 15.87
N ALA A 365 -12.28 -5.44 14.79
CA ALA A 365 -11.55 -6.68 14.61
C ALA A 365 -10.30 -6.47 13.74
N ARG A 366 -9.12 -6.69 14.31
CA ARG A 366 -7.84 -6.60 13.60
C ARG A 366 -7.69 -7.74 12.58
N LYS A 367 -7.04 -7.45 11.45
CA LYS A 367 -6.56 -8.40 10.44
C LYS A 367 -5.09 -8.75 10.63
N ILE A 368 -4.30 -7.85 11.22
CA ILE A 368 -2.90 -8.11 11.57
C ILE A 368 -2.75 -8.46 13.06
N ASP A 369 -1.88 -9.43 13.34
CA ASP A 369 -1.31 -9.67 14.67
C ASP A 369 0.06 -8.96 14.73
N PRO A 370 0.22 -7.90 15.53
CA PRO A 370 1.48 -7.15 15.63
C PRO A 370 2.66 -8.01 16.09
N SER A 371 2.42 -9.07 16.87
CA SER A 371 3.49 -9.94 17.38
C SER A 371 4.19 -10.76 16.29
N LEU A 372 3.55 -10.89 15.11
CA LEU A 372 4.09 -11.58 13.95
C LEU A 372 4.84 -10.65 12.98
N ILE A 373 4.91 -9.35 13.28
CA ILE A 373 5.68 -8.37 12.51
C ILE A 373 7.17 -8.50 12.88
N ARG A 374 8.02 -8.60 11.86
CA ARG A 374 9.47 -8.75 11.97
C ARG A 374 10.16 -7.43 11.66
N TRP A 375 9.92 -6.43 12.50
CA TRP A 375 10.56 -5.12 12.42
C TRP A 375 11.92 -5.14 13.14
N LYS A 376 13.00 -5.20 12.37
CA LYS A 376 14.40 -4.99 12.80
C LYS A 376 15.24 -4.42 11.66
#